data_AF-A0A6D1J2H2-F1
#
_entry.id   AF-A0A6D1J2H2-F1
#
_cell.length_a   1.000
_cell.length_b   1.000
_cell.length_c   1.000
_cell.angle_alpha   90.00
_cell.angle_beta   90.00
_cell.angle_gamma   90.00
#
_symmetry.space_group_name_H-M   'P 1'
#
loop_
_entity.id
_entity.type
_entity.pdbx_description
1 polymer ?
#
loop_
_entity_poly.entity_id
_entity_poly.type
_entity_poly.pdbx_seq_one_letter_code
_entity_poly.pdbx_strand_id
1 'polypeptide(L)'
;MNTLIKNVPIARAGKIIDGREITQSMLESCVKTFNADYYQPNIGEFIGNPMVTRDIKNQGKIERLTLKDDTLFADVEMYMPIADVKKLCPFPAIAYNPKFRALMYVILTEIPNRKDCIALKDCEMREI
;
A
#
# COMPACT_ATOMS: atom_id res chain seq x y z
N MET A 1 0.04 -20.98 -2.44
CA MET A 1 -0.69 -20.33 -3.55
C MET A 1 -0.77 -18.87 -3.18
N ASN A 2 -0.24 -18.02 -4.04
CA ASN A 2 -0.16 -16.58 -3.78
C ASN A 2 -1.15 -15.87 -4.70
N THR A 3 -1.51 -14.64 -4.36
CA THR A 3 -2.43 -13.84 -5.16
C THR A 3 -1.71 -12.63 -5.72
N LEU A 4 -1.81 -12.43 -7.04
CA LEU A 4 -1.39 -11.20 -7.68
C LEU A 4 -2.59 -10.26 -7.87
N ILE A 5 -2.42 -9.01 -7.45
CA ILE A 5 -3.38 -7.93 -7.63
C ILE A 5 -2.69 -6.84 -8.44
N LYS A 6 -3.25 -6.49 -9.61
CA LYS A 6 -2.64 -5.51 -10.52
C LYS A 6 -3.25 -4.13 -10.33
N ASN A 7 -2.42 -3.09 -10.50
CA ASN A 7 -2.86 -1.70 -10.46
C ASN A 7 -3.67 -1.32 -9.21
N VAL A 8 -3.25 -1.77 -8.03
CA VAL A 8 -3.88 -1.40 -6.75
C VAL A 8 -3.58 0.08 -6.47
N PRO A 9 -4.58 0.97 -6.35
CA PRO A 9 -4.32 2.34 -5.91
C PRO A 9 -4.00 2.34 -4.41
N ILE A 10 -2.76 2.70 -4.07
CA ILE A 10 -2.28 2.68 -2.67
C ILE A 10 -2.18 4.06 -2.04
N ALA A 11 -2.13 5.13 -2.84
CA ALA A 11 -2.17 6.50 -2.38
C ALA A 11 -2.56 7.46 -3.50
N ARG A 12 -3.12 8.61 -3.15
CA ARG A 12 -3.43 9.70 -4.09
C ARG A 12 -3.05 11.03 -3.49
N ALA A 13 -2.49 11.93 -4.31
CA ALA A 13 -2.13 13.27 -3.85
C ALA A 13 -3.37 14.05 -3.41
N GLY A 14 -3.20 14.91 -2.41
CA GLY A 14 -4.25 15.70 -1.76
C GLY A 14 -4.42 15.37 -0.28
N LYS A 15 -5.43 16.00 0.33
CA LYS A 15 -5.72 15.86 1.77
C LYS A 15 -6.40 14.53 2.09
N ILE A 16 -5.98 13.92 3.19
CA ILE A 16 -6.63 12.75 3.79
C ILE A 16 -7.54 13.18 4.95
N ILE A 17 -8.35 12.27 5.49
CA ILE A 17 -9.43 12.56 6.45
C ILE A 17 -8.93 13.27 7.72
N ASP A 18 -7.72 12.96 8.18
CA ASP A 18 -7.15 13.57 9.38
C ASP A 18 -6.44 14.91 9.13
N GLY A 19 -6.57 15.48 7.93
CA GLY A 19 -6.04 16.79 7.56
C GLY A 19 -4.59 16.78 7.07
N ARG A 20 -3.87 15.65 7.15
CA ARG A 20 -2.55 15.52 6.52
C ARG A 20 -2.68 15.55 4.99
N GLU A 21 -1.59 15.90 4.33
CA GLU A 21 -1.52 16.02 2.87
C GLU A 21 -0.48 15.05 2.30
N ILE A 22 -0.90 14.30 1.28
CA ILE A 22 -0.01 13.52 0.43
C ILE A 22 0.33 14.40 -0.76
N THR A 23 1.59 14.77 -0.94
CA THR A 23 1.99 15.59 -2.09
C THR A 23 2.35 14.71 -3.30
N GLN A 24 2.20 15.25 -4.50
CA GLN A 24 2.65 14.59 -5.72
C GLN A 24 4.14 14.24 -5.67
N SER A 25 4.97 15.16 -5.14
CA SER A 25 6.41 14.96 -4.97
C SER A 25 6.77 13.79 -4.04
N MET A 26 5.96 13.51 -3.01
CA MET A 26 6.12 12.32 -2.18
C MET A 26 5.89 11.05 -2.99
N LEU A 27 4.84 11.01 -3.82
CA LEU A 27 4.50 9.85 -4.64
C LEU A 27 5.55 9.61 -5.73
N GLU A 28 6.03 10.67 -6.39
CA GLU A 28 7.14 10.61 -7.34
C GLU A 28 8.41 10.05 -6.70
N SER A 29 8.71 10.49 -5.47
CA SER A 29 9.88 10.01 -4.72
C SER A 29 9.75 8.52 -4.38
N CYS A 30 8.55 8.05 -4.03
CA CYS A 30 8.29 6.63 -3.81
C CYS A 30 8.61 5.79 -5.05
N VAL A 31 8.15 6.22 -6.23
CA VAL A 31 8.45 5.50 -7.49
C VAL A 31 9.95 5.54 -7.79
N LYS A 32 10.58 6.70 -7.67
CA LYS A 32 11.99 6.90 -8.02
C LYS A 32 12.96 6.11 -7.14
N THR A 33 12.62 5.94 -5.86
CA THR A 33 13.48 5.27 -4.87
C THR A 33 13.16 3.81 -4.67
N PHE A 34 12.08 3.31 -5.28
CA PHE A 34 11.69 1.92 -5.17
C PHE A 34 12.68 1.01 -5.89
N ASN A 35 13.28 0.09 -5.13
CA ASN A 35 14.17 -0.94 -5.64
C ASN A 35 13.98 -2.20 -4.79
N ALA A 36 13.27 -3.19 -5.35
CA ALA A 36 12.94 -4.44 -4.68
C ALA A 36 14.17 -5.28 -4.28
N ASP A 37 15.29 -5.15 -4.99
CA ASP A 37 16.54 -5.86 -4.67
C ASP A 37 17.24 -5.28 -3.44
N TYR A 38 17.01 -4.00 -3.14
CA TYR A 38 17.63 -3.31 -2.01
C TYR A 38 16.70 -3.23 -0.80
N TYR A 39 15.43 -2.90 -1.02
CA TYR A 39 14.43 -2.78 0.03
C TYR A 39 13.04 -3.09 -0.50
N GLN A 40 12.41 -4.09 0.10
CA GLN A 40 11.04 -4.47 -0.17
C GLN A 40 10.12 -3.91 0.91
N PRO A 41 9.25 -2.92 0.61
CA PRO A 41 8.25 -2.44 1.56
C PRO A 41 7.31 -3.58 1.96
N ASN A 42 7.07 -3.73 3.27
CA ASN A 42 6.08 -4.69 3.75
C ASN A 42 4.68 -4.23 3.35
N ILE A 43 3.82 -5.20 3.06
CA ILE A 43 2.39 -4.99 2.84
C ILE A 43 1.65 -5.76 3.92
N GLY A 44 0.74 -5.12 4.64
CA GLY A 44 -0.11 -5.83 5.58
C GLY A 44 -0.73 -4.98 6.67
N GLU A 45 -1.28 -5.67 7.66
CA GLU A 45 -1.96 -5.11 8.82
C GLU A 45 -0.98 -4.83 9.96
N PHE A 46 -1.32 -3.83 10.80
CA PHE A 46 -0.54 -3.57 12.01
C PHE A 46 -0.58 -4.76 12.98
N ILE A 47 0.55 -5.02 13.63
CA ILE A 47 0.65 -5.96 14.74
C ILE A 47 0.49 -5.16 16.03
N GLY A 48 -0.61 -5.39 16.75
CA GLY A 48 -0.87 -4.71 18.02
C GLY A 48 -1.34 -3.27 17.85
N ASN A 49 -1.01 -2.39 18.81
CA ASN A 49 -1.49 -1.02 18.80
C ASN A 49 -0.56 -0.11 17.95
N PRO A 50 -1.03 0.45 16.82
CA PRO A 50 -0.22 1.30 15.94
C PRO A 50 0.25 2.62 16.58
N MET A 51 -0.36 3.01 17.71
CA MET A 51 0.08 4.17 18.50
C MET A 51 1.31 3.87 19.36
N VAL A 52 1.66 2.59 19.54
CA VAL A 52 2.78 2.14 20.38
C VAL A 52 3.90 1.55 19.53
N THR A 53 3.58 0.61 18.64
CA THR A 53 4.54 0.01 17.70
C THR A 53 3.99 0.08 16.28
N ARG A 54 4.84 0.39 15.31
CA ARG A 54 4.47 0.43 13.88
C ARG A 54 4.93 -0.83 13.17
N ASP A 55 4.74 -1.97 13.83
CA ASP A 55 5.08 -3.26 13.26
C ASP A 55 3.93 -3.72 12.36
N ILE A 56 4.28 -4.21 11.18
CA ILE A 56 3.31 -4.70 10.20
C ILE A 56 3.62 -6.16 9.94
N LYS A 57 2.60 -7.01 9.99
CA LYS A 57 2.73 -8.41 9.60
C LYS A 57 2.93 -8.42 8.10
N ASN A 58 4.13 -8.80 7.65
CA ASN A 58 4.37 -8.86 6.23
C ASN A 58 3.52 -9.97 5.59
N GLN A 59 2.58 -9.58 4.75
CA GLN A 59 1.58 -10.42 4.09
C GLN A 59 1.75 -10.42 2.57
N GLY A 60 2.72 -9.67 2.04
CA GLY A 60 2.97 -9.59 0.61
C GLY A 60 4.19 -8.77 0.22
N LYS A 61 4.31 -8.49 -1.07
CA LYS A 61 5.34 -7.60 -1.64
C LYS A 61 4.77 -6.82 -2.82
N ILE A 62 5.44 -5.71 -3.10
CA ILE A 62 5.21 -4.86 -4.25
C ILE A 62 6.10 -5.36 -5.38
N GLU A 63 5.49 -5.75 -6.49
CA GLU A 63 6.19 -6.13 -7.72
C GLU A 63 6.58 -4.90 -8.55
N ARG A 64 5.73 -3.87 -8.53
CA ARG A 64 5.93 -2.65 -9.31
C ARG A 64 5.19 -1.49 -8.70
N LEU A 65 5.79 -0.30 -8.77
CA LEU A 65 5.12 0.98 -8.51
C LEU A 65 4.98 1.79 -9.79
N THR A 66 3.82 2.42 -9.98
CA THR A 66 3.56 3.34 -11.09
C THR A 66 2.78 4.55 -10.59
N LEU A 67 3.16 5.76 -11.01
CA LEU A 67 2.39 6.97 -10.74
C LEU A 67 1.59 7.35 -11.99
N LYS A 68 0.28 7.56 -11.85
CA LYS A 68 -0.61 8.01 -12.92
C LYS A 68 -1.72 8.90 -12.33
N ASP A 69 -2.00 10.05 -12.94
CA ASP A 69 -3.08 10.96 -12.57
C ASP A 69 -3.14 11.22 -11.04
N ASP A 70 -2.00 11.63 -10.48
CA ASP A 70 -1.79 11.88 -9.04
C ASP A 70 -2.00 10.68 -8.11
N THR A 71 -2.14 9.48 -8.67
CA THR A 71 -2.41 8.25 -7.93
C THR A 71 -1.23 7.30 -8.06
N LEU A 72 -0.71 6.86 -6.92
CA LEU A 72 0.31 5.83 -6.83
C LEU A 72 -0.37 4.46 -6.86
N PHE A 73 -0.03 3.69 -7.88
CA PHE A 73 -0.47 2.32 -8.08
C PHE A 73 0.64 1.33 -7.76
N ALA A 74 0.25 0.18 -7.23
CA ALA A 74 1.12 -0.95 -6.97
C ALA A 74 0.60 -2.22 -7.63
N ASP A 75 1.49 -2.99 -8.25
CA ASP A 75 1.24 -4.40 -8.47
C ASP A 75 1.69 -5.14 -7.21
N VAL A 76 0.79 -5.93 -6.63
CA VAL A 76 0.97 -6.54 -5.31
C VAL A 76 0.86 -8.04 -5.40
N GLU A 77 1.89 -8.76 -4.94
CA GLU A 77 1.81 -10.18 -4.64
C GLU A 77 1.51 -10.37 -3.15
N MET A 78 0.37 -10.97 -2.83
CA MET A 78 -0.01 -11.37 -1.48
C MET A 78 0.37 -12.84 -1.26
N TYR A 79 0.98 -13.14 -0.11
CA TYR A 79 1.44 -14.48 0.29
C TYR A 79 0.30 -15.35 0.84
N MET A 80 -0.87 -15.30 0.20
CA MET A 80 -2.07 -16.03 0.57
C MET A 80 -3.02 -16.12 -0.63
N PRO A 81 -3.97 -17.07 -0.63
CA PRO A 81 -4.95 -17.21 -1.71
C PRO A 81 -6.00 -16.09 -1.72
N ILE A 82 -6.70 -15.92 -2.84
CA ILE A 82 -7.67 -14.84 -3.08
C ILE A 82 -8.75 -14.81 -2.00
N ALA A 83 -9.23 -15.98 -1.60
CA ALA A 83 -10.26 -16.12 -0.58
C ALA A 83 -9.82 -15.52 0.77
N ASP A 84 -8.53 -15.56 1.09
CA ASP A 84 -7.97 -15.02 2.32
C ASP A 84 -7.61 -13.53 2.16
N VAL A 85 -7.10 -13.12 0.99
CA VAL A 85 -6.91 -11.69 0.67
C VAL A 85 -8.22 -10.91 0.86
N LYS A 86 -9.35 -11.49 0.44
CA LYS A 86 -10.68 -10.88 0.58
C LYS A 86 -11.16 -10.72 2.03
N LYS A 87 -10.52 -11.38 3.00
CA LYS A 87 -10.84 -11.27 4.44
C LYS A 87 -10.00 -10.22 5.17
N LEU A 88 -8.93 -9.71 4.54
CA LEU A 88 -8.05 -8.71 5.13
C LEU A 88 -8.73 -7.35 5.24
N CYS A 89 -8.11 -6.47 6.03
CA CYS A 89 -8.36 -5.04 5.99
C CYS A 89 -8.39 -4.53 4.52
N PRO A 90 -9.49 -3.92 4.07
CA PRO A 90 -9.73 -3.68 2.66
C PRO A 90 -8.92 -2.52 2.09
N PHE A 91 -8.57 -1.49 2.86
CA PHE A 91 -8.09 -0.23 2.29
C PHE A 91 -6.57 -0.08 2.41
N PRO A 92 -5.85 0.01 1.28
CA PRO A 92 -4.42 0.32 1.32
C PRO A 92 -4.16 1.78 1.69
N ALA A 93 -3.09 2.02 2.45
CA ALA A 93 -2.52 3.32 2.74
C ALA A 93 -1.00 3.24 2.77
N ILE A 94 -0.31 4.36 2.50
CA ILE A 94 1.17 4.38 2.52
C ILE A 94 1.73 4.90 3.84
N ALA A 95 2.87 4.36 4.24
CA ALA A 95 3.79 4.98 5.18
C ALA A 95 5.01 5.50 4.41
N TYR A 96 5.26 6.80 4.49
CA TYR A 96 6.38 7.46 3.80
C TYR A 96 7.47 7.86 4.79
N ASN A 97 8.73 7.62 4.43
CA ASN A 97 9.87 8.12 5.19
C ASN A 97 10.41 9.42 4.57
N PRO A 98 10.29 10.58 5.23
CA PRO A 98 10.78 11.85 4.68
C PRO A 98 12.30 11.92 4.62
N LYS A 99 13.02 11.22 5.50
CA LYS A 99 14.49 11.22 5.52
C LYS A 99 15.07 10.50 4.30
N PHE A 100 14.50 9.35 3.95
CA PHE A 100 14.94 8.54 2.80
C PHE A 100 14.16 8.82 1.52
N ARG A 101 13.10 9.63 1.61
CA ARG A 101 12.15 9.92 0.53
C ARG A 101 11.59 8.66 -0.14
N ALA A 102 11.30 7.65 0.67
CA ALA A 102 10.95 6.32 0.21
C ALA A 102 9.65 5.80 0.86
N LEU A 103 8.98 4.90 0.14
CA LEU A 103 7.88 4.11 0.65
C LEU A 103 8.42 3.09 1.67
N MET A 104 7.91 3.14 2.90
CA MET A 104 8.27 2.16 3.94
C MET A 104 7.32 0.96 3.93
N TYR A 105 6.02 1.24 3.91
CA TYR A 105 4.99 0.22 4.07
C TYR A 105 3.76 0.56 3.23
N VAL A 106 3.05 -0.49 2.81
CA VAL A 106 1.63 -0.41 2.44
C VAL A 106 0.84 -1.03 3.58
N ILE A 107 0.16 -0.18 4.34
CA ILE A 107 -0.66 -0.56 5.47
C ILE A 107 -2.06 -0.89 4.95
N LEU A 108 -2.60 -2.03 5.36
CA LEU A 108 -3.99 -2.38 5.14
C LEU A 108 -4.81 -1.94 6.36
N THR A 109 -5.82 -1.10 6.15
CA THR A 109 -6.69 -0.56 7.21
C THR A 109 -8.15 -0.89 6.98
N GLU A 110 -8.91 -1.01 8.07
CA GLU A 110 -10.36 -1.23 8.02
C GLU A 110 -11.11 -0.01 7.50
N ILE A 111 -10.62 1.18 7.86
CA ILE A 111 -11.23 2.46 7.53
C ILE A 111 -10.41 3.12 6.42
N PRO A 112 -11.04 3.61 5.34
CA PRO A 112 -10.31 4.30 4.29
C PRO A 112 -9.81 5.66 4.80
N ASN A 113 -8.61 6.08 4.40
CA ASN A 113 -8.07 7.38 4.78
C ASN A 113 -8.60 8.54 3.89
N ARG A 114 -9.33 8.23 2.83
CA ARG A 114 -10.04 9.15 1.93
C ARG A 114 -11.36 8.56 1.46
N LYS A 115 -12.30 9.42 1.04
CA LYS A 115 -13.60 8.98 0.52
C LYS A 115 -13.51 8.23 -0.82
N ASP A 116 -12.45 8.48 -1.59
CA ASP A 116 -12.21 7.89 -2.91
C ASP A 116 -11.23 6.71 -2.89
N CYS A 117 -10.92 6.14 -1.71
CA CYS A 117 -10.11 4.92 -1.62
C CYS A 117 -10.84 3.73 -2.26
N ILE A 118 -10.09 2.93 -3.01
CA ILE A 118 -10.56 1.64 -3.54
C ILE A 118 -10.06 0.53 -2.62
N ALA A 119 -10.94 -0.41 -2.28
CA ALA A 119 -10.55 -1.57 -1.49
C ALA A 119 -9.83 -2.62 -2.34
N LEU A 120 -8.95 -3.41 -1.72
CA LEU A 120 -8.30 -4.56 -2.35
C LEU A 120 -9.31 -5.50 -2.99
N LYS A 121 -10.41 -5.82 -2.28
CA LYS A 121 -11.46 -6.73 -2.77
C LYS A 121 -12.15 -6.27 -4.07
N ASP A 122 -12.07 -4.97 -4.37
CA ASP A 122 -12.65 -4.36 -5.57
C ASP A 122 -11.63 -4.28 -6.72
N CYS A 123 -10.38 -4.69 -6.48
CA CYS A 123 -9.34 -4.81 -7.50
C CYS A 123 -9.37 -6.20 -8.15
N GLU A 124 -8.89 -6.28 -9.39
CA GLU A 124 -8.77 -7.57 -10.09
C GLU A 124 -7.64 -8.41 -9.47
N MET A 125 -7.97 -9.66 -9.13
CA MET A 125 -7.06 -10.61 -8.49
C MET A 125 -6.93 -11.89 -9.31
N ARG A 126 -5.73 -12.48 -9.31
CA ARG A 126 -5.48 -13.80 -9.88
C ARG A 126 -4.56 -14.62 -8.97
N GLU A 127 -4.77 -15.92 -8.91
CA GLU A 127 -3.84 -16.84 -8.24
C GLU A 127 -2.58 -17.00 -9.09
N ILE A 128 -1.43 -17.13 -8.42
CA ILE A 128 -0.11 -17.39 -9.02
C ILE A 128 0.70 -18.42 -8.19
#